data_AF-A0A2H0WJX9-F1
#
_entry.id   AF-A0A2H0WJX9-F1
#
_cell.length_a   1.000
_cell.length_b   1.000
_cell.length_c   1.000
_cell.angle_alpha   90.00
_cell.angle_beta   90.00
_cell.angle_gamma   90.00
#
_symmetry.space_group_name_H-M   'P 1'
#
loop_
_entity.id
_entity.type
_entity.pdbx_description
1 polymer ?
#
loop_
_entity_poly.entity_id
_entity_poly.type
_entity_poly.pdbx_seq_one_letter_code
_entity_poly.pdbx_strand_id
1 'polypeptide(L)'
;MLSNPAKSILLLENIRFYREEEKADETFAKNLAKPYDLYVNEAFAMCHRNEASVSIVPKFLPSYGGFRLIREVETLTALLKNPQRPFVAIIGGAKLETKLPVIENLAKLADKV
;
A
#
# COMPACT_ATOMS: atom_id res chain seq x y z
N MET A 1 -4.54 -2.41 35.44
CA MET A 1 -5.88 -2.62 34.84
C MET A 1 -6.15 -1.42 33.94
N LEU A 2 -6.03 -1.57 32.62
CA LEU A 2 -6.34 -0.47 31.69
C LEU A 2 -7.86 -0.33 31.58
N SER A 3 -8.32 0.83 32.00
CA SER A 3 -9.71 1.29 32.01
C SER A 3 -10.27 1.41 30.58
N ASN A 4 -11.39 0.72 30.34
CA ASN A 4 -12.22 0.73 29.14
C ASN A 4 -11.58 0.19 27.83
N PRO A 5 -11.62 -1.13 27.58
CA PRO A 5 -11.02 -1.77 26.40
C PRO A 5 -11.65 -1.37 25.06
N ALA A 6 -12.83 -0.74 25.05
CA ALA A 6 -13.55 -0.41 23.81
C ALA A 6 -12.92 0.73 22.99
N LYS A 7 -11.91 1.44 23.50
CA LYS A 7 -11.29 2.61 22.83
C LYS A 7 -9.77 2.72 23.04
N SER A 8 -9.07 1.61 23.26
CA SER A 8 -7.60 1.63 23.35
C SER A 8 -6.95 1.55 21.97
N ILE A 9 -5.87 2.31 21.77
CA ILE A 9 -5.00 2.18 20.61
C ILE A 9 -3.73 1.45 21.07
N LEU A 10 -3.35 0.39 20.34
CA LEU A 10 -2.13 -0.34 20.57
C LEU A 10 -1.21 -0.18 19.34
N LEU A 11 0.02 0.25 19.59
CA LEU A 11 1.10 0.18 18.61
C LEU A 11 1.95 -1.05 18.96
N LEU A 12 2.06 -1.97 18.01
CA LEU A 12 2.91 -3.15 18.14
C LEU A 12 4.38 -2.80 17.84
N GLU A 13 5.27 -3.73 18.13
CA GLU A 13 6.69 -3.65 17.76
C GLU A 13 6.86 -3.56 16.24
N ASN A 14 8.02 -3.07 15.80
CA ASN A 14 8.38 -3.01 14.39
C ASN A 14 8.29 -4.40 13.73
N ILE A 15 7.36 -4.55 12.79
CA ILE A 15 7.09 -5.80 12.09
C ILE A 15 8.31 -6.35 11.32
N ARG A 16 9.26 -5.50 10.94
CA ARG A 16 10.50 -5.93 10.26
C ARG A 16 11.53 -6.58 11.17
N PHE A 17 11.29 -6.65 12.49
CA PHE A 17 12.10 -7.49 13.37
C PHE A 17 11.82 -8.99 13.17
N TYR A 18 10.69 -9.33 12.54
CA TYR A 18 10.34 -10.70 12.15
C TYR A 18 10.79 -10.94 10.71
N ARG A 19 11.68 -11.90 10.49
CA ARG A 19 12.20 -12.24 9.15
C ARG A 19 11.11 -12.82 8.25
N GLU A 20 10.06 -13.35 8.86
CA GLU A 20 8.86 -13.89 8.26
C GLU A 20 8.06 -12.83 7.49
N GLU A 21 8.17 -11.55 7.90
CA GLU A 21 7.49 -10.43 7.24
C GLU A 21 7.92 -10.30 5.78
N GLU A 22 9.23 -10.18 5.53
CA GLU A 22 9.79 -10.01 4.18
C GLU A 22 9.66 -11.28 3.33
N LYS A 23 9.44 -12.43 3.97
CA LYS A 23 9.22 -13.73 3.30
C LYS A 23 7.77 -13.98 2.92
N ALA A 24 6.85 -13.08 3.29
CA ALA A 24 5.42 -13.28 3.11
C ALA A 24 4.92 -14.62 3.71
N ASP A 25 5.43 -14.96 4.89
CA ASP A 25 5.14 -16.26 5.52
C ASP A 25 3.68 -16.35 5.96
N GLU A 26 2.97 -17.37 5.45
CA GLU A 26 1.53 -17.54 5.73
C GLU A 26 1.23 -17.95 7.16
N THR A 27 2.14 -18.70 7.82
CA THR A 27 1.96 -19.12 9.21
C THR A 27 2.07 -17.93 10.15
N PHE A 28 3.06 -17.07 9.92
CA PHE A 28 3.25 -15.82 10.63
C PHE A 28 2.06 -14.87 10.42
N ALA A 29 1.63 -14.66 9.18
CA ALA A 29 0.47 -13.83 8.87
C ALA A 29 -0.82 -14.34 9.53
N LYS A 30 -1.05 -15.66 9.54
CA LYS A 30 -2.20 -16.26 10.22
C LYS A 30 -2.15 -16.04 11.74
N ASN A 31 -0.97 -16.16 12.34
CA ASN A 31 -0.78 -15.88 13.77
C ASN A 31 -0.97 -14.39 14.09
N LEU A 32 -0.48 -13.50 13.22
CA LEU A 32 -0.65 -12.06 13.34
C LEU A 32 -2.12 -11.63 13.22
N ALA A 33 -2.88 -12.29 12.36
CA ALA A 33 -4.31 -12.02 12.14
C ALA A 33 -5.21 -12.57 13.27
N LYS A 34 -4.81 -13.66 13.92
CA LYS A 34 -5.63 -14.42 14.88
C LYS A 34 -6.32 -13.59 15.99
N PRO A 35 -5.70 -12.57 16.60
CA PRO A 35 -6.34 -11.81 17.68
C PRO A 35 -7.23 -10.66 17.20
N TYR A 36 -7.42 -10.49 15.89
CA TYR A 36 -8.15 -9.37 15.29
C TYR A 36 -9.32 -9.85 14.43
N ASP A 37 -10.34 -9.00 14.30
CA ASP A 37 -11.55 -9.31 13.52
C ASP A 37 -11.49 -8.77 12.09
N LEU A 38 -10.75 -7.68 11.88
CA LEU A 38 -10.71 -6.92 10.62
C LEU A 38 -9.28 -6.47 10.31
N TYR A 39 -8.98 -6.34 9.02
CA TYR A 39 -7.75 -5.73 8.53
C TYR A 39 -8.05 -4.45 7.74
N VAL A 40 -7.32 -3.38 8.03
CA VAL A 40 -7.40 -2.10 7.30
C VAL A 40 -6.01 -1.70 6.85
N ASN A 41 -5.81 -1.55 5.54
CA ASN A 41 -4.54 -1.08 4.99
C ASN A 41 -4.57 0.43 4.75
N GLU A 42 -3.78 1.18 5.52
CA GLU A 42 -3.56 2.63 5.38
C GLU A 42 -2.17 2.98 4.79
N ALA A 43 -1.47 2.01 4.19
CA ALA A 43 -0.08 2.11 3.78
C ALA A 43 0.12 1.84 2.27
N PHE A 44 -0.42 2.71 1.40
CA PHE A 44 -0.28 2.58 -0.07
C PHE A 44 1.15 2.34 -0.54
N ALA A 45 2.12 3.05 0.05
CA ALA A 45 3.53 2.92 -0.29
C ALA A 45 4.09 1.52 -0.07
N MET A 46 3.44 0.68 0.75
CA MET A 46 3.85 -0.70 1.02
C MET A 46 3.17 -1.71 0.10
N CYS A 47 2.06 -1.35 -0.57
CA CYS A 47 1.26 -2.26 -1.38
C CYS A 47 1.99 -2.87 -2.59
N HIS A 48 3.11 -2.29 -3.02
CA HIS A 48 3.94 -2.84 -4.10
C HIS A 48 4.82 -4.02 -3.63
N ARG A 49 4.81 -4.34 -2.33
CA ARG A 49 5.62 -5.41 -1.75
C ARG A 49 4.75 -6.59 -1.34
N ASN A 50 5.26 -7.79 -1.58
CA ASN A 50 4.68 -9.00 -1.06
C ASN A 50 5.30 -9.28 0.32
N GLU A 51 4.70 -8.70 1.37
CA GLU A 51 5.13 -8.85 2.77
C GLU A 51 3.95 -9.36 3.62
N ALA A 52 4.24 -10.07 4.71
CA ALA A 52 3.22 -10.83 5.45
C ALA A 52 2.09 -9.93 5.98
N SER A 53 2.42 -8.79 6.60
CA SER A 53 1.43 -7.83 7.12
C SER A 53 0.63 -7.10 6.05
N VAL A 54 1.13 -7.06 4.79
CA VAL A 54 0.56 -6.26 3.70
C VAL A 54 -0.30 -7.10 2.77
N SER A 55 0.24 -8.19 2.23
CA SER A 55 -0.38 -8.99 1.17
C SER A 55 -0.93 -10.34 1.64
N ILE A 56 -0.50 -10.83 2.81
CA ILE A 56 -0.86 -12.17 3.29
C ILE A 56 -1.91 -12.13 4.40
N VAL A 57 -1.78 -11.25 5.40
CA VAL A 57 -2.83 -11.03 6.43
C VAL A 57 -4.23 -10.81 5.83
N PRO A 58 -4.40 -10.05 4.72
CA PRO A 58 -5.72 -9.87 4.10
C PRO A 58 -6.42 -11.14 3.65
N LYS A 59 -5.67 -12.24 3.45
CA LYS A 59 -6.24 -13.54 3.09
C LYS A 59 -7.01 -14.19 4.25
N PHE A 60 -6.76 -13.76 5.49
CA PHE A 60 -7.30 -14.39 6.69
C PHE A 60 -8.37 -13.55 7.40
N LEU A 61 -8.53 -12.28 7.03
CA LEU A 61 -9.50 -11.37 7.64
C LEU A 61 -10.29 -10.60 6.58
N PRO A 62 -11.56 -10.25 6.85
CA PRO A 62 -12.25 -9.22 6.08
C PRO A 62 -11.38 -7.95 6.01
N SER A 63 -11.13 -7.49 4.80
CA SER A 63 -10.05 -6.53 4.52
C SER A 63 -10.56 -5.30 3.79
N TYR A 64 -10.11 -4.14 4.23
CA TYR A 64 -10.54 -2.85 3.71
C TYR A 64 -9.35 -1.96 3.39
N GLY A 65 -9.54 -1.09 2.40
CA GLY A 65 -8.66 0.06 2.21
C GLY A 65 -9.02 1.13 3.22
N GLY A 66 -8.01 1.67 3.88
CA GLY A 66 -8.16 2.88 4.65
C GLY A 66 -8.34 4.11 3.76
N PHE A 67 -8.68 5.26 4.33
CA PHE A 67 -8.96 6.50 3.60
C PHE A 67 -7.78 6.97 2.76
N ARG A 68 -6.53 6.85 3.25
CA ARG A 68 -5.36 7.24 2.46
C ARG A 68 -5.15 6.30 1.29
N LEU A 69 -5.29 4.99 1.51
CA LEU A 69 -5.15 4.00 0.45
C LEU A 69 -6.21 4.23 -0.64
N ILE A 70 -7.47 4.40 -0.26
CA ILE A 70 -8.57 4.66 -1.18
C ILE A 70 -8.28 5.92 -2.00
N ARG A 71 -7.92 7.02 -1.35
CA ARG A 71 -7.63 8.29 -2.03
C ARG A 71 -6.48 8.16 -3.04
N GLU A 72 -5.40 7.46 -2.69
CA GLU A 72 -4.27 7.22 -3.61
C GLU A 72 -4.72 6.41 -4.83
N VAL A 73 -5.47 5.32 -4.61
CA VAL A 73 -5.99 4.47 -5.68
C VAL A 73 -6.95 5.25 -6.59
N GLU A 74 -7.88 6.02 -6.03
CA GLU A 74 -8.82 6.84 -6.79
C GLU A 74 -8.11 7.90 -7.63
N THR A 75 -7.17 8.62 -7.02
CA THR A 75 -6.39 9.68 -7.69
C THR A 75 -5.60 9.12 -8.87
N LEU A 76 -4.85 8.04 -8.64
CA LEU A 76 -4.05 7.40 -9.69
C LEU A 76 -4.94 6.77 -10.77
N THR A 77 -6.07 6.16 -10.38
CA THR A 77 -7.03 5.60 -11.34
C THR A 77 -7.62 6.68 -12.24
N ALA A 78 -7.99 7.83 -11.68
CA ALA A 78 -8.52 8.96 -12.44
C ALA A 78 -7.47 9.50 -13.43
N LEU A 79 -6.23 9.69 -12.97
CA LEU A 79 -5.10 10.14 -13.80
C LEU A 79 -4.80 9.17 -14.96
N LEU A 80 -4.87 7.86 -14.72
CA LEU A 80 -4.54 6.86 -15.73
C LEU A 80 -5.67 6.61 -16.74
N LYS A 81 -6.94 6.78 -16.34
CA LYS A 81 -8.10 6.49 -17.21
C LYS A 81 -8.61 7.71 -17.99
N ASN A 82 -8.73 8.86 -17.35
CA ASN A 82 -9.27 10.06 -17.97
C ASN A 82 -8.66 11.32 -17.31
N PRO A 83 -7.36 11.60 -17.56
CA PRO A 83 -6.72 12.76 -16.98
C PRO A 83 -7.34 14.06 -17.50
N GLN A 84 -7.44 15.06 -16.63
CA GLN A 84 -7.78 16.41 -17.08
C GLN A 84 -6.69 16.92 -18.03
N ARG A 85 -7.11 17.55 -19.13
CA ARG A 85 -6.19 18.07 -20.16
C ARG A 85 -6.07 19.61 -20.08
N PRO A 86 -4.87 20.17 -20.31
CA PRO A 86 -3.65 19.48 -20.68
C PRO A 86 -3.02 18.71 -19.50
N PHE A 87 -2.67 17.45 -19.72
CA PHE A 87 -1.96 16.60 -18.77
C PHE A 87 -0.46 16.69 -19.04
N VAL A 88 0.28 17.29 -18.09
CA VAL A 88 1.74 17.42 -18.17
C VAL A 88 2.37 16.54 -17.11
N ALA A 89 3.26 15.63 -17.53
CA ALA A 89 4.05 14.81 -16.63
C ALA A 89 5.41 15.46 -16.40
N ILE A 90 5.83 15.61 -15.13
CA ILE A 90 7.17 16.10 -14.79
C ILE A 90 7.92 14.95 -14.14
N ILE A 91 9.02 14.51 -14.77
CA ILE A 91 9.78 13.33 -14.34
C ILE A 91 11.21 13.75 -14.02
N GLY A 92 11.61 13.57 -12.76
CA GLY A 92 12.96 13.85 -12.27
C GLY A 92 13.68 12.61 -11.72
N GLY A 93 14.97 12.78 -11.43
CA GLY A 93 15.84 11.76 -10.83
C GLY A 93 17.20 11.68 -11.53
N ALA A 94 18.22 11.19 -10.82
CA ALA A 94 19.59 11.16 -11.33
C ALA A 94 19.87 10.04 -12.34
N LYS A 95 19.11 8.94 -12.29
CA LYS A 95 19.31 7.74 -13.12
C LYS A 95 18.12 7.54 -14.05
N LEU A 96 18.30 7.87 -15.33
CA LEU A 96 17.25 7.79 -16.35
C LEU A 96 16.73 6.37 -16.53
N GLU A 97 17.61 5.38 -16.43
CA GLU A 97 17.30 3.96 -16.66
C GLU A 97 16.21 3.46 -15.72
N THR A 98 16.19 3.96 -14.48
CA THR A 98 15.17 3.61 -13.48
C THR A 98 13.79 4.22 -13.77
N LYS A 99 13.71 5.17 -14.69
CA LYS A 99 12.50 5.95 -15.00
C LYS A 99 11.92 5.63 -16.37
N LEU A 100 12.68 4.99 -17.25
CA LEU A 100 12.22 4.63 -18.60
C LEU A 100 10.82 3.98 -18.62
N PRO A 101 10.51 2.97 -17.78
CA PRO A 101 9.18 2.35 -17.83
C PRO A 101 8.05 3.31 -17.43
N VAL A 102 8.32 4.25 -16.53
CA VAL A 102 7.34 5.27 -16.10
C VAL A 102 7.14 6.30 -17.20
N ILE A 103 8.23 6.76 -17.82
CA ILE A 103 8.21 7.69 -18.96
C ILE A 103 7.41 7.08 -20.12
N GLU A 104 7.71 5.83 -20.50
CA GLU A 104 7.02 5.13 -21.59
C GLU A 104 5.52 4.98 -21.35
N ASN A 105 5.10 4.75 -20.10
CA ASN A 105 3.69 4.65 -19.78
C ASN A 105 2.98 6.00 -19.73
N LEU A 106 3.61 7.02 -19.14
CA LEU A 106 3.02 8.35 -19.05
C LEU A 106 2.99 9.09 -20.39
N ALA A 107 3.99 8.89 -21.27
CA ALA A 107 4.03 9.49 -22.60
C ALA A 107 2.86 9.04 -23.51
N LYS A 108 2.22 7.91 -23.21
CA LYS A 108 1.00 7.45 -23.92
C LYS A 108 -0.24 8.26 -23.53
N LEU A 109 -0.21 8.94 -22.38
CA LEU A 109 -1.37 9.61 -21.79
C LEU A 109 -1.21 11.14 -21.76
N ALA A 110 -0.01 11.60 -21.41
CA ALA A 110 0.33 13.00 -21.24
C ALA A 110 0.40 13.75 -22.56
N ASP A 111 -0.08 15.00 -22.56
CA ASP A 111 0.06 15.92 -23.68
C ASP A 111 1.50 16.44 -23.79
N LYS A 112 2.23 16.48 -22.66
CA LYS A 112 3.65 16.83 -22.57
C LYS A 112 4.33 16.03 -21.44
N VAL A 113 5.57 15.63 -21.67
CA VAL A 113 6.48 15.02 -20.67
C VAL A 113 7.74 15.86 -20.59
#